data_AF-A0A562P2N3-F1
#
_entry.id   AF-A0A562P2N3-F1
#
_cell.length_a   1.000
_cell.length_b   1.000
_cell.length_c   1.000
_cell.angle_alpha   90.00
_cell.angle_beta   90.00
_cell.angle_gamma   90.00
#
_symmetry.space_group_name_H-M   'P 1'
#
loop_
_entity.id
_entity.type
_entity.pdbx_description
1 polymer ?
#
loop_
_entity_poly.entity_id
_entity_poly.type
_entity_poly.pdbx_seq_one_letter_code
_entity_poly.pdbx_strand_id
1 'polypeptide(L)'
;MAIGESFAKHETVKHSSHEYVRDTVHVNSVEGFNSRVRRTIAGVFHHISPQHADLYFHEIGFRWSQRVVSGSAVRKTRHGREIMRTLWSRVPPALQLPTVFRAATGRQMRRRPDGGIIVKSTVAVFG
;
A
#
# COMPACT_ATOMS: atom_id res chain seq x y z
N MET A 1 -20.20 -2.90 -13.69
CA MET A 1 -20.36 -2.35 -12.33
C MET A 1 -19.59 -1.06 -12.24
N ALA A 2 -20.29 0.03 -11.95
CA ALA A 2 -19.63 1.31 -11.68
C ALA A 2 -18.90 1.22 -10.33
N ILE A 3 -17.80 1.97 -10.16
CA ILE A 3 -16.91 1.92 -8.97
C ILE A 3 -17.66 2.16 -7.64
N GLY A 4 -18.90 2.67 -7.67
CA GLY A 4 -19.74 2.89 -6.48
C GLY A 4 -20.72 1.77 -6.11
N GLU A 5 -21.07 0.84 -7.00
CA GLU A 5 -22.10 -0.19 -6.70
C GLU A 5 -21.63 -1.25 -5.70
N SER A 6 -20.32 -1.49 -5.63
CA SER A 6 -19.71 -2.49 -4.73
C SER A 6 -19.54 -2.02 -3.28
N PHE A 7 -19.82 -0.75 -2.98
CA PHE A 7 -19.65 -0.19 -1.64
C PHE A 7 -21.03 0.07 -1.01
N ALA A 8 -21.44 -0.81 -0.09
CA ALA A 8 -22.75 -0.75 0.56
C ALA A 8 -22.96 0.52 1.40
N LYS A 9 -21.89 1.20 1.82
CA LYS A 9 -21.94 2.41 2.67
C LYS A 9 -20.66 3.25 2.50
N HIS A 10 -20.80 4.57 2.50
CA HIS A 10 -19.69 5.52 2.55
C HIS A 10 -19.81 6.39 3.80
N GLU A 11 -18.73 6.53 4.56
CA GLU A 11 -18.67 7.27 5.82
C GLU A 11 -17.55 8.32 5.78
N THR A 12 -17.71 9.39 6.55
CA THR A 12 -16.80 10.55 6.52
C THR A 12 -16.56 11.09 7.92
N VAL A 13 -15.38 11.66 8.17
CA VAL A 13 -15.01 12.34 9.42
C VAL A 13 -14.70 13.81 9.15
N LYS A 14 -15.23 14.72 9.98
CA LYS A 14 -15.07 16.17 9.78
C LYS A 14 -13.95 16.76 10.64
N HIS A 15 -12.76 16.85 10.06
CA HIS A 15 -11.57 17.37 10.74
C HIS A 15 -11.71 18.84 11.17
N SER A 16 -12.45 19.66 10.41
CA SER A 16 -12.68 21.07 10.77
C SER A 16 -13.49 21.24 12.07
N SER A 17 -14.24 20.21 12.45
CA SER A 17 -15.00 20.14 13.70
C SER A 17 -14.23 19.38 14.79
N HIS A 18 -12.93 19.18 14.62
CA HIS A 18 -12.06 18.40 15.51
C HIS A 18 -12.49 16.93 15.65
N GLU A 19 -13.18 16.38 14.64
CA GLU A 19 -13.54 14.96 14.56
C GLU A 19 -12.52 14.20 13.70
N TYR A 20 -11.68 13.41 14.35
CA TYR A 20 -10.59 12.64 13.71
C TYR A 20 -10.89 11.14 13.59
N VAL A 21 -11.71 10.61 14.49
CA VAL A 21 -12.07 9.19 14.55
C VAL A 21 -13.54 9.08 14.94
N ARG A 22 -14.30 8.28 14.18
CA ARG A 22 -15.66 7.86 14.54
C ARG A 22 -15.69 6.34 14.49
N ASP A 23 -15.59 5.69 15.65
CA ASP A 23 -15.47 4.23 15.76
C ASP A 23 -14.33 3.66 14.88
N THR A 24 -14.67 2.85 13.88
CA THR A 24 -13.74 2.26 12.90
C THR A 24 -13.49 3.17 11.69
N VAL A 25 -14.22 4.29 11.58
CA VAL A 25 -14.09 5.27 10.52
C VAL A 25 -12.99 6.26 10.87
N HIS A 26 -11.88 6.16 10.16
CA HIS A 26 -10.75 7.06 10.30
C HIS A 26 -9.91 7.10 9.02
N VAL A 27 -9.14 8.16 8.84
CA VAL A 27 -8.25 8.34 7.67
C VAL A 27 -6.81 7.83 7.90
N ASN A 28 -6.49 7.34 9.10
CA ASN A 28 -5.14 6.89 9.47
C ASN A 28 -4.52 5.87 8.48
N SER A 29 -5.33 4.97 7.92
CA SER A 29 -4.86 3.96 6.97
C SER A 29 -4.39 4.58 5.65
N VAL A 30 -5.17 5.53 5.10
CA VAL A 30 -4.83 6.20 3.83
C VAL A 30 -3.67 7.17 4.01
N GLU A 31 -3.61 7.88 5.13
CA GLU A 31 -2.48 8.75 5.48
C GLU A 31 -1.18 7.97 5.67
N GLY A 32 -1.26 6.79 6.30
CA GLY A 32 -0.13 5.87 6.44
C GLY A 32 0.37 5.37 5.09
N PHE A 33 -0.55 5.05 4.16
CA PHE A 33 -0.18 4.65 2.80
C PHE A 33 0.47 5.80 2.02
N ASN A 34 -0.09 7.01 2.07
CA ASN A 34 0.49 8.19 1.42
C ASN A 34 1.90 8.51 1.95
N SER A 35 2.10 8.39 3.26
CA SER A 35 3.42 8.52 3.88
C SER A 35 4.42 7.49 3.36
N ARG A 36 3.97 6.26 3.08
CA ARG A 36 4.78 5.20 2.49
C ARG A 36 5.18 5.54 1.06
N VAL A 37 4.22 5.99 0.24
CA VAL A 37 4.47 6.43 -1.14
C VAL A 37 5.56 7.49 -1.18
N ARG A 38 5.41 8.58 -0.40
CA ARG A 38 6.38 9.67 -0.33
C ARG A 38 7.78 9.19 0.07
N ARG A 39 7.87 8.28 1.05
CA ARG A 39 9.15 7.71 1.49
C ARG A 39 9.80 6.84 0.40
N THR A 40 9.01 6.05 -0.31
CA THR A 40 9.53 5.21 -1.41
C THR A 40 10.03 6.06 -2.57
N ILE A 41 9.32 7.15 -2.90
CA ILE A 41 9.79 8.13 -3.90
C ILE A 41 11.13 8.73 -3.46
N ALA A 42 11.21 9.22 -2.23
CA ALA A 42 12.43 9.86 -1.74
C ALA A 42 13.62 8.89 -1.63
N GLY A 43 13.40 7.62 -1.30
CA GLY A 43 14.46 6.67 -0.96
C GLY A 43 14.82 5.63 -2.02
N VAL A 44 13.93 5.31 -2.95
CA VAL A 44 14.14 4.23 -3.94
C VAL A 44 14.12 4.76 -5.36
N PHE A 45 13.07 5.49 -5.75
CA PHE A 45 12.88 5.90 -7.14
C PHE A 45 13.52 7.25 -7.46
N HIS A 46 13.62 8.15 -6.47
CA HIS A 46 14.02 9.57 -6.58
C HIS A 46 13.14 10.43 -7.51
N HIS A 47 12.60 9.86 -8.59
CA HIS A 47 11.67 10.44 -9.54
C HIS A 47 10.67 9.38 -10.05
N ILE A 48 9.41 9.78 -10.27
CA ILE A 48 8.38 8.93 -10.87
C ILE A 48 7.99 9.51 -12.25
N SER A 49 8.13 8.70 -13.28
CA SER A 49 7.63 9.00 -14.62
C SER A 49 6.10 8.75 -14.66
N PRO A 50 5.29 9.73 -15.11
CA PRO A 50 3.84 9.54 -15.24
C PRO A 50 3.46 8.36 -16.15
N GLN A 51 4.29 8.08 -17.17
CA GLN A 51 4.10 6.97 -18.10
C GLN A 51 4.14 5.60 -17.43
N HIS A 52 4.77 5.50 -16.25
CA HIS A 52 4.95 4.26 -15.50
C HIS A 52 4.35 4.34 -14.10
N ALA A 53 3.50 5.34 -13.82
CA ALA A 53 2.92 5.58 -12.50
C ALA A 53 2.27 4.32 -11.90
N ASP A 54 1.53 3.59 -12.73
CA ASP A 54 0.84 2.35 -12.33
C ASP A 54 1.80 1.30 -11.78
N LEU A 55 3.02 1.20 -12.34
CA LEU A 55 4.02 0.22 -11.93
C LEU A 55 4.58 0.51 -10.55
N TYR A 56 4.91 1.78 -10.31
CA TYR A 56 5.37 2.24 -9.01
C TYR A 56 4.29 2.03 -7.94
N PHE A 57 3.03 2.37 -8.24
CA PHE A 57 1.93 2.19 -7.29
C PHE A 57 1.62 0.71 -7.04
N HIS A 58 1.72 -0.15 -8.05
CA HIS A 58 1.61 -1.60 -7.86
C HIS A 58 2.68 -2.13 -6.92
N GLU A 59 3.94 -1.72 -7.07
CA GLU A 59 5.02 -2.14 -6.16
C GLU A 59 4.77 -1.65 -4.73
N ILE A 60 4.43 -0.37 -4.57
CA ILE A 60 4.19 0.21 -3.24
C ILE A 60 2.99 -0.50 -2.57
N GLY A 61 1.92 -0.76 -3.32
CA GLY A 61 0.74 -1.49 -2.85
C GLY A 61 1.05 -2.93 -2.45
N PHE A 62 1.85 -3.64 -3.25
CA PHE A 62 2.32 -4.97 -2.91
C PHE A 62 3.14 -4.94 -1.61
N ARG A 63 4.14 -4.06 -1.51
CA ARG A 63 4.99 -3.93 -0.30
C ARG A 63 4.19 -3.55 0.95
N TRP A 64 3.12 -2.77 0.80
CA TRP A 64 2.21 -2.44 1.90
C TRP A 64 1.42 -3.66 2.38
N SER A 65 1.01 -4.53 1.44
CA SER A 65 0.21 -5.73 1.70
C SER A 65 1.04 -6.89 2.27
N GLN A 66 2.37 -6.88 2.10
CA GLN A 66 3.28 -7.91 2.65
C GLN A 66 3.57 -7.75 4.15
N ARG A 67 2.54 -7.49 4.95
CA ARG A 67 2.60 -7.42 6.42
C ARG A 67 1.53 -8.31 7.03
N VAL A 68 1.88 -9.02 8.09
CA VAL A 68 0.95 -9.84 8.86
C VAL A 68 0.96 -9.38 10.31
N VAL A 69 -0.16 -9.52 10.98
CA VAL A 69 -0.26 -9.23 12.41
C VAL A 69 0.51 -10.32 13.15
N SER A 70 1.59 -9.95 13.84
CA SER A 70 2.41 -10.88 14.60
C SER A 70 1.98 -11.01 16.06
N GLY A 71 1.20 -10.05 16.55
CA GLY A 71 0.72 -10.03 17.92
C GLY A 71 0.24 -8.65 18.35
N SER A 72 0.09 -8.47 19.65
CA SER A 72 -0.26 -7.18 20.25
C SER A 72 0.66 -6.90 21.43
N ALA A 73 1.13 -5.66 21.55
CA ALA A 73 1.92 -5.20 22.67
C ALA A 73 1.20 -4.09 23.43
N VAL A 74 1.25 -4.14 24.76
CA VAL A 74 0.78 -3.05 25.61
C VAL A 74 1.87 -1.99 25.68
N ARG A 75 1.55 -0.76 25.27
CA ARG A 75 2.45 0.38 25.36
C ARG A 75 1.88 1.39 26.36
N LYS A 76 2.69 1.75 27.36
CA LYS A 76 2.38 2.85 28.26
C LYS A 76 2.76 4.18 27.61
N THR A 77 1.81 5.10 27.59
CA THR A 77 2.07 6.49 27.20
C THR A 77 2.75 7.25 28.33
N ARG A 78 3.31 8.41 28.02
CA ARG A 78 3.91 9.32 29.01
C ARG A 78 2.95 9.69 30.14
N HIS A 79 1.64 9.68 29.88
CA HIS A 79 0.58 9.97 30.86
C HIS A 79 0.00 8.72 31.54
N GLY A 80 0.72 7.59 31.51
CA GLY A 80 0.32 6.35 32.20
C GLY A 80 -0.80 5.56 31.51
N ARG A 81 -1.40 6.07 30.43
CA ARG A 81 -2.42 5.32 29.68
C ARG A 81 -1.80 4.12 28.98
N GLU A 82 -2.40 2.95 29.18
CA GLU A 82 -2.06 1.72 28.48
C GLU A 82 -2.81 1.66 27.16
N ILE A 83 -2.06 1.55 26.06
CA ILE A 83 -2.61 1.42 24.71
C ILE A 83 -2.13 0.10 24.13
N MET A 84 -3.07 -0.74 23.73
CA MET A 84 -2.77 -1.95 22.97
C MET A 84 -2.40 -1.55 21.54
N ARG A 85 -1.23 -2.00 21.07
CA ARG A 85 -0.74 -1.75 19.71
C ARG A 85 -0.56 -3.07 18.99
N THR A 86 -1.15 -3.17 17.81
CA THR A 86 -0.92 -4.27 16.88
C THR A 86 0.54 -4.26 16.43
N LEU A 87 1.22 -5.38 16.62
CA LEU A 87 2.54 -5.63 16.08
C LEU A 87 2.41 -6.19 14.66
N TRP A 88 3.18 -5.62 13.75
CA TRP A 88 3.23 -6.04 12.36
C TRP A 88 4.59 -6.68 12.09
N SER A 89 4.59 -7.90 11.56
CA SER A 89 5.77 -8.53 10.99
C SER A 89 5.69 -8.55 9.46
N ARG A 90 6.85 -8.69 8.81
CA ARG A 90 6.92 -8.87 7.36
C ARG A 90 6.64 -10.32 7.01
N VAL A 91 5.96 -10.54 5.90
CA VAL A 91 5.81 -11.87 5.32
C VAL A 91 7.19 -12.37 4.86
N PRO A 92 7.64 -13.57 5.25
CA PRO A 92 8.88 -14.16 4.74
C PRO A 92 8.87 -14.25 3.20
N PRO A 93 9.99 -13.97 2.50
CA PRO A 93 10.03 -13.94 1.03
C PRO A 93 9.44 -15.18 0.35
N ALA A 94 9.69 -16.38 0.91
CA ALA A 94 9.14 -17.63 0.39
C ALA A 94 7.60 -17.64 0.34
N LEU A 95 6.95 -17.06 1.34
CA LEU A 95 5.49 -16.96 1.42
C LEU A 95 4.92 -15.82 0.57
N GLN A 96 5.76 -14.91 0.07
CA GLN A 96 5.33 -13.87 -0.85
C GLN A 96 5.15 -14.42 -2.27
N LEU A 97 5.92 -15.45 -2.66
CA LEU A 97 5.95 -16.00 -4.02
C LEU A 97 4.56 -16.33 -4.58
N PRO A 98 3.62 -16.96 -3.85
CA PRO A 98 2.28 -17.21 -4.38
C PRO A 98 1.50 -15.92 -4.69
N THR A 99 1.64 -14.89 -3.85
CA THR A 99 1.00 -13.59 -4.10
C THR A 99 1.64 -12.87 -5.28
N VAL A 100 2.96 -13.00 -5.43
CA VAL A 100 3.69 -12.51 -6.60
C VAL A 100 3.19 -13.22 -7.85
N PHE A 101 3.16 -14.56 -7.90
CA PHE A 101 2.74 -15.30 -9.09
C PHE A 101 1.28 -15.03 -9.49
N ARG A 102 0.38 -14.89 -8.51
CA ARG A 102 -1.01 -14.47 -8.78
C ARG A 102 -1.07 -13.08 -9.41
N ALA A 103 -0.24 -12.16 -8.95
CA ALA A 103 -0.15 -10.82 -9.54
C ALA A 103 0.70 -10.81 -10.83
N ALA A 104 1.60 -11.76 -11.03
CA ALA A 104 2.58 -11.73 -12.12
C ALA A 104 2.17 -12.49 -13.38
N THR A 105 1.17 -13.36 -13.27
CA THR A 105 0.70 -14.18 -14.38
C THR A 105 0.17 -13.30 -15.52
N GLY A 106 0.71 -13.52 -16.72
CA GLY A 106 0.39 -12.73 -17.92
C GLY A 106 1.07 -11.36 -18.00
N ARG A 107 1.78 -10.92 -16.96
CA ARG A 107 2.38 -9.59 -16.90
C ARG A 107 3.85 -9.65 -17.34
N GLN A 108 4.15 -9.11 -18.53
CA GLN A 108 5.48 -9.15 -19.11
C GLN A 108 6.02 -7.74 -19.40
N MET A 109 7.21 -7.45 -18.88
CA MET A 109 8.00 -6.25 -19.18
C MET A 109 9.21 -6.69 -20.02
N ARG A 110 9.50 -5.99 -21.11
CA ARG A 110 10.68 -6.25 -21.94
C ARG A 110 11.47 -4.97 -22.16
N ARG A 111 12.80 -5.09 -22.11
CA ARG A 111 13.70 -4.04 -22.58
C ARG A 111 13.67 -4.02 -24.11
N ARG A 112 13.61 -2.83 -24.66
CA ARG A 112 13.80 -2.60 -26.09
C ARG A 112 15.28 -2.40 -26.40
N PRO A 113 15.71 -2.61 -27.67
CA PRO A 113 17.08 -2.35 -28.11
C PRO A 113 17.50 -0.89 -27.95
N ASP A 114 16.55 0.05 -27.92
CA ASP A 114 16.75 1.49 -27.68
C ASP A 114 16.96 1.84 -26.19
N GLY A 115 16.99 0.84 -25.29
CA GLY A 115 17.06 1.04 -23.84
C GLY A 115 15.71 1.31 -23.16
N GLY A 116 14.63 1.44 -23.93
CA GLY A 116 13.27 1.64 -23.45
C GLY A 116 12.66 0.39 -22.80
N ILE A 117 11.47 0.57 -22.22
CA ILE A 117 10.68 -0.52 -21.63
C ILE A 117 9.36 -0.62 -22.41
N ILE A 118 9.00 -1.84 -22.80
CA ILE A 118 7.66 -2.17 -23.29
C ILE A 118 6.98 -3.08 -22.27
N VAL A 119 5.76 -2.71 -21.89
CA VAL A 119 4.85 -3.57 -21.17
C VAL A 119 4.01 -4.33 -22.20
N LYS A 120 4.19 -5.64 -22.27
CA LYS A 120 3.46 -6.53 -23.20
C LYS A 120 2.09 -6.99 -22.67
N SER A 121 1.75 -6.56 -21.47
CA SER A 121 0.53 -6.90 -20.74
C SER A 121 -0.25 -5.63 -20.43
N THR A 122 -1.56 -5.71 -20.30
CA THR A 122 -2.40 -4.58 -19.89
C THR A 122 -2.06 -4.04 -18.49
N VAL A 123 -1.40 -4.85 -17.66
CA VAL A 123 -0.91 -4.50 -16.33
C VAL A 123 0.48 -5.12 -16.17
N ALA A 124 1.50 -4.41 -15.66
CA ALA A 124 2.80 -5.04 -15.37
C ALA A 124 3.01 -5.43 -13.90
N VAL A 125 4.00 -6.31 -13.68
CA VAL A 125 4.16 -7.08 -12.44
C VAL A 125 4.64 -6.17 -11.32
N PHE A 126 5.75 -5.47 -11.53
CA PHE A 126 6.43 -4.54 -10.62
C PHE A 126 7.55 -3.86 -11.43
N GLY A 127 8.01 -2.68 -11.00
CA GLY A 127 9.20 -1.99 -11.56
C GLY A 127 8.91 -0.62 -12.12
#